data_AF-A0A7Y8E550-F1
#
_entry.id   AF-A0A7Y8E550-F1
#
_cell.length_a   1.000
_cell.length_b   1.000
_cell.length_c   1.000
_cell.angle_alpha   90.00
_cell.angle_beta   90.00
_cell.angle_gamma   90.00
#
_symmetry.space_group_name_H-M   'P 1'
#
loop_
_entity.id
_entity.type
_entity.pdbx_description
1 polymer ?
#
loop_
_entity_poly.entity_id
_entity_poly.type
_entity_poly.pdbx_seq_one_letter_code
_entity_poly.pdbx_strand_id
1 'polypeptide(L)'
;MIFDYNVIWEAMPLYLGGLVTTLKLLAISLFFGLLAALPLGLMRVSKQPVINGVAWLYTYVIRGTPMLVQLFLIYYGLAQFEAVRESFLWPLLSSATFCACLAFAINTSAYTAEIIAGSLKATPNGEIEAAKAMGMSRYKLYRRILLPSALRRALPQYSNEVIMMLQTTSLASIVTLIDITGAARTVNAQYYLPFEAYITAGVFYLCLTFILVRLFKLAERRWLSYLAPRKH
;
A
#
# COMPACT_ATOMS: atom_id res chain seq x y z
N MET A 1 11.07 1.14 38.28
CA MET A 1 10.75 0.49 37.01
C MET A 1 12.05 0.30 36.25
N ILE A 2 12.63 -0.89 36.38
CA ILE A 2 13.76 -1.32 35.56
C ILE A 2 13.11 -2.07 34.40
N PHE A 3 13.40 -1.68 33.16
CA PHE A 3 12.88 -2.36 31.97
C PHE A 3 13.11 -3.87 32.09
N ASP A 4 12.04 -4.67 32.04
CA ASP A 4 12.16 -6.12 32.15
C ASP A 4 12.43 -6.74 30.78
N TYR A 5 13.70 -6.71 30.37
CA TYR A 5 14.15 -7.19 29.06
C TYR A 5 14.01 -8.71 28.90
N ASN A 6 13.92 -9.47 29.98
CA ASN A 6 13.78 -10.93 29.92
C ASN A 6 12.45 -11.33 29.30
N VAL A 7 11.36 -10.65 29.68
CA VAL A 7 10.03 -10.88 29.12
C VAL A 7 10.01 -10.61 27.61
N ILE A 8 10.69 -9.54 27.16
CA ILE A 8 10.79 -9.21 25.73
C ILE A 8 11.61 -10.25 24.97
N TRP A 9 12.68 -10.76 25.58
CA TRP A 9 13.48 -11.82 24.97
C TRP A 9 12.70 -13.11 24.78
N GLU A 10 11.92 -13.51 25.79
CA GLU A 10 11.03 -14.67 25.71
C GLU A 10 9.90 -14.48 24.69
N ALA A 11 9.37 -13.26 24.57
CA ALA A 11 8.35 -12.91 23.59
C ALA A 11 8.88 -12.68 22.16
N MET A 12 10.20 -12.73 21.94
CA MET A 12 10.80 -12.46 20.62
C MET A 12 10.25 -13.33 19.49
N PRO A 13 9.99 -14.65 19.68
CA PRO A 13 9.37 -15.48 18.63
C PRO A 13 7.99 -14.97 18.21
N LEU A 14 7.22 -14.38 19.13
CA LEU A 14 5.91 -13.79 18.83
C LEU A 14 6.06 -12.54 17.94
N TYR A 15 7.02 -11.66 18.23
CA TYR A 15 7.32 -10.50 17.39
C TYR A 15 7.81 -10.90 16.00
N LEU A 16 8.66 -11.95 15.90
CA LEU A 16 9.12 -12.46 14.61
C LEU A 16 7.97 -13.09 13.80
N GLY A 17 7.03 -13.77 14.46
CA GLY A 17 5.79 -14.23 13.82
C GLY A 17 4.95 -13.05 13.31
N GLY A 18 4.77 -12.03 14.14
CA GLY A 18 4.07 -10.79 13.78
C GLY A 18 4.72 -10.06 12.62
N LEU A 19 6.06 -10.02 12.58
CA LEU A 19 6.86 -9.47 11.49
C LEU A 19 6.55 -10.17 10.15
N VAL A 20 6.50 -11.50 10.14
CA VAL A 20 6.15 -12.27 8.94
C VAL A 20 4.72 -11.96 8.49
N THR A 21 3.77 -11.86 9.42
CA THR A 21 2.38 -11.47 9.11
C THR A 21 2.34 -10.07 8.49
N THR A 22 2.99 -9.08 9.11
CA THR A 22 3.10 -7.72 8.59
C THR A 22 3.63 -7.69 7.15
N LEU A 23 4.74 -8.40 6.89
CA LEU A 23 5.35 -8.44 5.55
C LEU A 23 4.46 -9.14 4.52
N LYS A 24 3.74 -10.20 4.91
CA LYS A 24 2.77 -10.87 4.04
C LYS A 24 1.60 -9.96 3.66
N LEU A 25 1.00 -9.29 4.65
CA LEU A 25 -0.09 -8.33 4.42
C LEU A 25 0.38 -7.21 3.50
N LEU A 26 1.54 -6.61 3.79
CA LEU A 26 2.12 -5.55 2.99
C LEU A 26 2.34 -6.00 1.54
N ALA A 27 3.01 -7.13 1.31
CA ALA A 27 3.35 -7.61 -0.02
C ALA A 27 2.10 -7.92 -0.86
N ILE A 28 1.12 -8.62 -0.27
CA ILE A 28 -0.13 -9.00 -0.95
C ILE A 28 -0.92 -7.75 -1.31
N SER A 29 -1.12 -6.83 -0.36
CA SER A 29 -1.91 -5.62 -0.57
C SER A 29 -1.28 -4.67 -1.58
N LEU A 30 0.05 -4.49 -1.56
CA LEU A 30 0.74 -3.69 -2.56
C LEU A 30 0.68 -4.31 -3.96
N PHE A 31 0.80 -5.64 -4.07
CA PHE A 31 0.72 -6.33 -5.34
C PHE A 31 -0.66 -6.16 -5.99
N PHE A 32 -1.73 -6.52 -5.29
CA PHE A 32 -3.10 -6.37 -5.83
C PHE A 32 -3.51 -4.92 -5.96
N GLY A 33 -3.07 -4.05 -5.04
CA GLY A 33 -3.31 -2.62 -5.10
C GLY A 33 -2.67 -1.98 -6.33
N LEU A 34 -1.42 -2.33 -6.66
CA LEU A 34 -0.75 -1.85 -7.88
C LEU A 34 -1.43 -2.38 -9.15
N LEU A 35 -1.84 -3.65 -9.18
CA LEU A 35 -2.59 -4.23 -10.29
C LEU A 35 -3.89 -3.47 -10.56
N ALA A 36 -4.62 -3.07 -9.51
CA ALA A 36 -5.82 -2.24 -9.64
C ALA A 36 -5.49 -0.76 -9.95
N ALA A 37 -4.40 -0.23 -9.41
CA ALA A 37 -4.01 1.16 -9.60
C ALA A 37 -3.62 1.50 -11.05
N LEU A 38 -3.01 0.56 -11.78
CA LEU A 38 -2.61 0.76 -13.18
C LEU A 38 -3.79 1.14 -14.09
N PRO A 39 -4.88 0.35 -14.19
CA PRO A 39 -6.05 0.74 -14.98
C PRO A 39 -6.75 1.97 -14.40
N LEU A 40 -6.88 2.10 -13.08
CA LEU A 40 -7.50 3.27 -12.45
C LEU A 40 -6.75 4.57 -12.78
N GLY A 41 -5.42 4.57 -12.72
CA GLY A 41 -4.59 5.71 -13.07
C GLY A 41 -4.72 6.11 -14.54
N LEU A 42 -4.84 5.12 -15.45
CA LEU A 42 -5.14 5.36 -16.86
C LEU A 42 -6.54 5.95 -17.07
N MET A 43 -7.55 5.46 -16.36
CA MET A 43 -8.91 5.98 -16.39
C MET A 43 -8.95 7.45 -15.92
N ARG A 44 -8.18 7.78 -14.87
CA ARG A 44 -8.08 9.15 -14.31
C ARG A 44 -7.46 10.19 -15.24
N VAL A 45 -6.69 9.77 -16.23
CA VAL A 45 -6.14 10.65 -17.28
C VAL A 45 -6.92 10.59 -18.59
N SER A 46 -8.01 9.83 -18.63
CA SER A 46 -8.86 9.73 -19.81
C SER A 46 -9.57 11.05 -20.11
N LYS A 47 -9.67 11.38 -21.39
CA LYS A 47 -10.49 12.51 -21.88
C LYS A 47 -11.98 12.23 -21.81
N GLN A 48 -12.37 10.95 -21.75
CA GLN A 48 -13.78 10.55 -21.67
C GLN A 48 -14.30 10.85 -20.25
N PRO A 49 -15.28 11.76 -20.09
CA PRO A 49 -15.70 12.23 -18.77
C PRO A 49 -16.30 11.13 -17.90
N VAL A 50 -17.00 10.16 -18.49
CA VAL A 50 -17.57 9.02 -17.76
C VAL A 50 -16.48 8.12 -17.17
N ILE A 51 -15.49 7.73 -17.99
CA ILE A 51 -14.38 6.86 -17.54
C ILE A 51 -13.57 7.54 -16.45
N ASN A 52 -13.25 8.82 -16.63
CA ASN A 52 -12.54 9.60 -15.64
C ASN A 52 -13.40 9.80 -14.38
N GLY A 53 -14.69 10.10 -14.53
CA GLY A 53 -15.63 10.32 -13.43
C GLY A 53 -15.77 9.10 -12.52
N VAL A 54 -15.87 7.88 -13.08
CA VAL A 54 -15.91 6.64 -12.29
C VAL A 54 -14.63 6.45 -11.47
N ALA A 55 -13.46 6.57 -12.11
CA ALA A 55 -12.19 6.42 -11.40
C ALA A 55 -11.98 7.54 -10.37
N TRP A 56 -12.36 8.77 -10.70
CA TRP A 56 -12.30 9.91 -9.79
C TRP A 56 -13.17 9.67 -8.56
N LEU A 57 -14.43 9.28 -8.74
CA LEU A 57 -15.35 9.02 -7.64
C LEU A 57 -14.81 7.91 -6.73
N TYR A 58 -14.35 6.80 -7.30
CA TYR A 58 -13.70 5.73 -6.56
C TYR A 58 -12.52 6.26 -5.73
N THR A 59 -11.54 6.91 -6.38
CA THR A 59 -10.35 7.41 -5.69
C THR A 59 -10.69 8.47 -4.64
N TYR A 60 -11.70 9.30 -4.88
CA TYR A 60 -12.16 10.33 -3.97
C TYR A 60 -12.77 9.73 -2.70
N VAL A 61 -13.68 8.77 -2.84
CA VAL A 61 -14.32 8.10 -1.69
C VAL A 61 -13.30 7.32 -0.88
N ILE A 62 -12.44 6.53 -1.53
CA ILE A 62 -11.46 5.69 -0.82
C ILE A 62 -10.38 6.54 -0.14
N ARG A 63 -9.90 7.63 -0.76
CA ARG A 63 -8.91 8.52 -0.11
C ARG A 63 -9.56 9.45 0.92
N GLY A 64 -10.85 9.74 0.78
CA GLY A 64 -11.63 10.57 1.70
C GLY A 64 -12.18 9.83 2.92
N THR A 65 -12.06 8.50 2.98
CA THR A 65 -12.55 7.69 4.11
C THR A 65 -11.38 7.09 4.90
N PRO A 66 -11.45 7.05 6.24
CA PRO A 66 -10.38 6.47 7.05
C PRO A 66 -10.17 4.99 6.75
N MET A 67 -8.91 4.55 6.63
CA MET A 67 -8.57 3.15 6.39
C MET A 67 -9.17 2.21 7.46
N LEU A 68 -9.14 2.61 8.73
CA LEU A 68 -9.70 1.80 9.81
C LEU A 68 -11.21 1.54 9.61
N VAL A 69 -11.94 2.55 9.13
CA VAL A 69 -13.37 2.42 8.83
C VAL A 69 -13.57 1.47 7.64
N GLN A 70 -12.76 1.57 6.59
CA GLN A 70 -12.81 0.63 5.45
C GLN A 70 -12.59 -0.81 5.89
N LEU A 71 -11.60 -1.04 6.75
CA LEU A 71 -11.30 -2.35 7.32
C LEU A 71 -12.48 -2.91 8.11
N PHE A 72 -13.12 -2.09 8.95
CA PHE A 72 -14.29 -2.50 9.73
C PHE A 72 -15.52 -2.77 8.87
N LEU A 73 -15.78 -1.95 7.84
CA LEU A 73 -16.89 -2.18 6.93
C LEU A 73 -16.73 -3.50 6.18
N ILE A 74 -15.51 -3.83 5.75
CA ILE A 74 -15.24 -5.09 5.05
C ILE A 74 -15.32 -6.28 6.00
N TYR A 75 -14.71 -6.20 7.18
CA TYR A 75 -14.65 -7.35 8.10
C TYR A 75 -15.93 -7.55 8.91
N TYR A 76 -16.42 -6.50 9.59
CA TYR A 76 -17.61 -6.59 10.44
C TYR A 76 -18.91 -6.24 9.70
N GLY A 77 -18.86 -5.24 8.80
CA GLY A 77 -20.04 -4.75 8.10
C GLY A 77 -20.61 -5.78 7.12
N LEU A 78 -19.77 -6.35 6.25
CA LEU A 78 -20.22 -7.36 5.28
C LEU A 78 -20.79 -8.62 5.95
N ALA A 79 -20.26 -9.00 7.12
CA ALA A 79 -20.75 -10.14 7.89
C ALA A 79 -22.19 -9.96 8.43
N GLN A 80 -22.72 -8.73 8.49
CA GLN A 80 -24.10 -8.49 8.94
C GLN A 80 -25.15 -8.91 7.92
N PHE A 81 -24.79 -9.03 6.64
CA PHE A 81 -25.73 -9.36 5.57
C PHE A 81 -25.81 -10.87 5.39
N GLU A 82 -26.99 -11.46 5.59
CA GLU A 82 -27.23 -12.89 5.39
C GLU A 82 -26.91 -13.34 3.96
N ALA A 83 -27.29 -12.55 2.96
CA ALA A 83 -26.96 -12.81 1.56
C ALA A 83 -25.43 -12.92 1.31
N VAL A 84 -24.60 -12.21 2.09
CA VAL A 84 -23.14 -12.33 1.99
C VAL A 84 -22.65 -13.60 2.69
N ARG A 85 -23.22 -13.93 3.87
CA ARG A 85 -22.85 -15.13 4.65
C ARG A 85 -23.20 -16.43 3.94
N GLU A 86 -24.29 -16.46 3.19
CA GLU A 86 -24.70 -17.62 2.40
C GLU A 86 -24.04 -17.66 1.02
N SER A 87 -23.30 -16.61 0.64
CA SER A 87 -22.63 -16.55 -0.66
C SER A 87 -21.42 -17.49 -0.74
N PHE A 88 -21.07 -17.88 -1.96
CA PHE A 88 -19.84 -18.65 -2.23
C PHE A 88 -18.55 -17.91 -1.84
N LEU A 89 -18.61 -16.58 -1.61
CA LEU A 89 -17.47 -15.76 -1.20
C LEU A 89 -17.27 -15.75 0.32
N TRP A 90 -18.22 -16.26 1.10
CA TRP A 90 -18.14 -16.25 2.57
C TRP A 90 -16.87 -16.90 3.15
N PRO A 91 -16.32 -18.01 2.62
CA PRO A 91 -15.06 -18.57 3.12
C PRO A 91 -13.89 -17.58 3.04
N LEU A 92 -13.91 -16.67 2.05
CA LEU A 92 -12.93 -15.60 1.92
C LEU A 92 -13.28 -14.42 2.84
N LEU A 93 -14.54 -13.97 2.84
CA LEU A 93 -14.99 -12.79 3.59
C LEU A 93 -15.09 -13.01 5.11
N SER A 94 -15.05 -14.26 5.57
CA SER A 94 -14.92 -14.61 6.99
C SER A 94 -13.46 -14.63 7.47
N SER A 95 -12.49 -14.69 6.55
CA SER A 95 -11.06 -14.70 6.89
C SER A 95 -10.57 -13.29 7.19
N ALA A 96 -10.09 -13.06 8.42
CA ALA A 96 -9.50 -11.79 8.83
C ALA A 96 -8.33 -11.36 7.92
N THR A 97 -7.48 -12.31 7.52
CA THR A 97 -6.35 -12.06 6.61
C THR A 97 -6.82 -11.58 5.25
N PHE A 98 -7.83 -12.23 4.67
CA PHE A 98 -8.36 -11.83 3.37
C PHE A 98 -9.01 -10.45 3.45
N CYS A 99 -9.85 -10.19 4.46
CA CYS A 99 -10.50 -8.90 4.66
C CYS A 99 -9.50 -7.76 4.89
N ALA A 100 -8.45 -7.99 5.68
CA ALA A 100 -7.36 -7.03 5.85
C ALA A 100 -6.63 -6.76 4.53
N CYS A 101 -6.22 -7.80 3.81
CA CYS A 101 -5.57 -7.67 2.52
C CYS A 101 -6.43 -6.91 1.50
N LEU A 102 -7.73 -7.21 1.45
CA LEU A 102 -8.70 -6.59 0.55
C LEU A 102 -8.88 -5.10 0.88
N ALA A 103 -9.09 -4.75 2.14
CA ALA A 103 -9.21 -3.36 2.59
C ALA A 103 -7.96 -2.57 2.25
N PHE A 104 -6.79 -3.12 2.56
CA PHE A 104 -5.50 -2.48 2.30
C PHE A 104 -5.22 -2.34 0.80
N ALA A 105 -5.56 -3.36 -0.02
CA ALA A 105 -5.41 -3.32 -1.46
C ALA A 105 -6.31 -2.26 -2.11
N ILE A 106 -7.57 -2.17 -1.69
CA ILE A 106 -8.51 -1.13 -2.14
C ILE A 106 -7.93 0.25 -1.84
N ASN A 107 -7.51 0.48 -0.60
CA ASN A 107 -6.97 1.76 -0.18
C ASN A 107 -5.72 2.15 -0.97
N THR A 108 -4.69 1.29 -0.98
CA THR A 108 -3.44 1.61 -1.68
C THR A 108 -3.64 1.73 -3.19
N SER A 109 -4.62 1.03 -3.78
CA SER A 109 -4.94 1.17 -5.20
C SER A 109 -5.43 2.59 -5.55
N ALA A 110 -6.20 3.22 -4.67
CA ALA A 110 -6.71 4.57 -4.89
C ALA A 110 -5.62 5.63 -4.78
N TYR A 111 -4.74 5.53 -3.76
CA TYR A 111 -3.59 6.42 -3.61
C TYR A 111 -2.59 6.24 -4.76
N THR A 112 -2.25 4.99 -5.09
CA THR A 112 -1.31 4.67 -6.18
C THR A 112 -1.86 5.08 -7.55
N ALA A 113 -3.17 4.95 -7.80
CA ALA A 113 -3.79 5.41 -9.04
C ALA A 113 -3.62 6.92 -9.25
N GLU A 114 -3.76 7.71 -8.19
CA GLU A 114 -3.56 9.17 -8.24
C GLU A 114 -2.09 9.55 -8.41
N ILE A 115 -1.17 8.81 -7.79
CA ILE A 115 0.28 8.96 -8.02
C ILE A 115 0.62 8.71 -9.51
N ILE A 116 0.12 7.60 -10.08
CA ILE A 116 0.33 7.26 -11.49
C ILE A 116 -0.31 8.31 -12.41
N ALA A 117 -1.55 8.73 -12.12
CA ALA A 117 -2.26 9.73 -12.91
C ALA A 117 -1.56 11.10 -12.86
N GLY A 118 -1.06 11.51 -11.68
CA GLY A 118 -0.26 12.71 -11.51
C GLY A 118 1.03 12.67 -12.33
N SER A 119 1.74 11.53 -12.29
CA SER A 119 2.96 11.31 -13.07
C SER A 119 2.72 11.33 -14.58
N LEU A 120 1.62 10.71 -15.03
CA LEU A 120 1.21 10.75 -16.44
C LEU A 120 0.89 12.18 -16.90
N LYS A 121 0.13 12.95 -16.11
CA LYS A 121 -0.21 14.36 -16.41
C LYS A 121 1.02 15.28 -16.43
N ALA A 122 2.01 15.00 -15.58
CA ALA A 122 3.26 15.75 -15.51
C ALA A 122 4.27 15.37 -16.61
N THR A 123 3.90 14.54 -17.58
CA THR A 123 4.79 14.17 -18.70
C THR A 123 4.96 15.34 -19.66
N PRO A 124 6.21 15.72 -20.04
CA PRO A 124 6.43 16.84 -20.96
C PRO A 124 5.71 16.64 -22.29
N ASN A 125 5.06 17.70 -22.79
CA ASN A 125 4.36 17.65 -24.08
C ASN A 125 5.30 17.26 -25.24
N GLY A 126 6.58 17.64 -25.17
CA GLY A 126 7.59 17.28 -26.17
C GLY A 126 7.76 15.76 -26.37
N GLU A 127 7.64 14.94 -25.31
CA GLU A 127 7.69 13.47 -25.45
C GLU A 127 6.49 12.95 -26.26
N ILE A 128 5.31 13.56 -26.05
CA ILE A 128 4.07 13.21 -26.74
C ILE A 128 4.12 13.67 -28.20
N GLU A 129 4.61 14.88 -28.45
CA GLU A 129 4.74 15.48 -29.78
C GLU A 129 5.76 14.73 -30.64
N ALA A 130 6.95 14.43 -30.09
CA ALA A 130 7.98 13.67 -30.79
C ALA A 130 7.49 12.27 -31.18
N ALA A 131 6.81 11.57 -30.26
CA ALA A 131 6.26 10.26 -30.54
C ALA A 131 5.17 10.28 -31.63
N LYS A 132 4.33 11.32 -31.65
CA LYS A 132 3.33 11.53 -32.72
C LYS A 132 4.00 11.84 -34.06
N ALA A 133 5.05 12.68 -34.07
CA ALA A 133 5.82 12.99 -35.29
C ALA A 133 6.49 11.74 -35.89
N MET A 134 6.87 10.78 -35.03
CA MET A 134 7.38 9.46 -35.44
C MET A 134 6.28 8.46 -35.85
N GLY A 135 5.02 8.90 -35.99
CA GLY A 135 3.91 8.07 -36.46
C GLY A 135 3.40 7.03 -35.43
N MET A 136 3.69 7.20 -34.14
CA MET A 136 3.19 6.27 -33.12
C MET A 136 1.68 6.41 -32.93
N SER A 137 0.96 5.29 -33.01
CA SER A 137 -0.45 5.25 -32.58
C SER A 137 -0.58 5.51 -31.08
N ARG A 138 -1.77 5.96 -30.64
CA ARG A 138 -2.04 6.24 -29.22
C ARG A 138 -1.70 5.06 -28.31
N TYR A 139 -2.02 3.83 -28.72
CA TYR A 139 -1.68 2.63 -27.95
C TYR A 139 -0.16 2.43 -27.84
N LYS A 140 0.59 2.59 -28.94
CA LYS A 140 2.06 2.47 -28.94
C LYS A 140 2.69 3.54 -28.04
N LEU A 141 2.22 4.78 -28.13
CA LEU A 141 2.65 5.90 -27.28
C LEU A 141 2.49 5.57 -25.79
N TYR A 142 1.29 5.13 -25.37
CA TYR A 142 1.03 4.81 -23.96
C TYR A 142 1.86 3.63 -23.48
N ARG A 143 1.89 2.53 -24.24
CA ARG A 143 2.57 1.29 -23.82
C ARG A 143 4.11 1.43 -23.79
N ARG A 144 4.71 2.15 -24.74
CA ARG A 144 6.18 2.19 -24.90
C ARG A 144 6.83 3.42 -24.28
N ILE A 145 6.12 4.54 -24.15
CA ILE A 145 6.69 5.81 -23.68
C ILE A 145 6.04 6.23 -22.38
N LEU A 146 4.74 6.54 -22.40
CA LEU A 146 4.09 7.21 -21.26
C LEU A 146 4.02 6.34 -20.01
N LEU A 147 3.54 5.10 -20.11
CA LEU A 147 3.41 4.23 -18.94
C LEU A 147 4.77 3.89 -18.30
N PRO A 148 5.79 3.41 -19.06
CA PRO A 148 7.10 3.12 -18.47
C PRO A 148 7.80 4.38 -17.93
N SER A 149 7.59 5.55 -18.55
CA SER A 149 8.14 6.83 -18.05
C SER A 149 7.45 7.26 -16.76
N ALA A 150 6.11 7.27 -16.75
CA ALA A 150 5.32 7.67 -15.60
C ALA A 150 5.55 6.75 -14.39
N LEU A 151 5.64 5.43 -14.58
CA LEU A 151 5.92 4.50 -13.48
C LEU A 151 7.30 4.73 -12.85
N ARG A 152 8.32 5.05 -13.66
CA ARG A 152 9.64 5.41 -13.14
C ARG A 152 9.60 6.72 -12.37
N ARG A 153 8.94 7.74 -12.92
CA ARG A 153 8.81 9.08 -12.28
C ARG A 153 7.94 9.06 -11.02
N ALA A 154 6.97 8.14 -10.94
CA ALA A 154 6.12 7.91 -9.78
C ALA A 154 6.85 7.25 -8.60
N LEU A 155 8.02 6.65 -8.84
CA LEU A 155 8.70 5.79 -7.85
C LEU A 155 8.96 6.48 -6.50
N PRO A 156 9.39 7.76 -6.42
CA PRO A 156 9.62 8.40 -5.12
C PRO A 156 8.32 8.59 -4.32
N GLN A 157 7.22 8.96 -5.00
CA GLN A 157 5.92 9.11 -4.37
C GLN A 157 5.35 7.74 -3.96
N TYR A 158 5.56 6.72 -4.79
CA TYR A 158 5.17 5.35 -4.49
C TYR A 158 5.97 4.76 -3.31
N SER A 159 7.26 5.11 -3.18
CA SER A 159 8.06 4.73 -2.00
C SER A 159 7.43 5.24 -0.70
N ASN A 160 6.97 6.51 -0.69
CA ASN A 160 6.28 7.06 0.47
C ASN A 160 4.97 6.32 0.77
N GLU A 161 4.20 6.00 -0.27
CA GLU A 161 2.96 5.21 -0.14
C GLU A 161 3.23 3.83 0.45
N VAL A 162 4.27 3.13 0.00
CA VAL A 162 4.66 1.82 0.54
C VAL A 162 5.04 1.89 2.02
N ILE A 163 5.75 2.94 2.44
CA ILE A 163 6.11 3.17 3.84
C ILE A 163 4.87 3.46 4.69
N MET A 164 3.96 4.30 4.20
CA MET A 164 2.68 4.56 4.88
C MET A 164 1.83 3.28 4.96
N MET A 165 1.82 2.46 3.92
CA MET A 165 1.11 1.18 3.90
C MET A 165 1.70 0.20 4.93
N LEU A 166 3.03 0.12 5.07
CA LEU A 166 3.67 -0.66 6.13
C LEU A 166 3.15 -0.25 7.51
N GLN A 167 3.11 1.05 7.82
CA GLN A 167 2.57 1.53 9.10
C GLN A 167 1.08 1.18 9.23
N THR A 168 0.33 1.32 8.15
CA THR A 168 -1.11 1.04 8.12
C THR A 168 -1.44 -0.44 8.37
N THR A 169 -0.54 -1.37 8.05
CA THR A 169 -0.74 -2.78 8.40
C THR A 169 -0.89 -3.02 9.89
N SER A 170 -0.45 -2.09 10.75
CA SER A 170 -0.66 -2.17 12.20
C SER A 170 -2.13 -2.24 12.61
N LEU A 171 -3.04 -1.72 11.77
CA LEU A 171 -4.48 -1.77 11.99
C LEU A 171 -5.04 -3.20 11.91
N ALA A 172 -4.31 -4.13 11.29
CA ALA A 172 -4.67 -5.55 11.24
C ALA A 172 -4.83 -6.16 12.64
N SER A 173 -4.05 -5.69 13.61
CA SER A 173 -4.14 -6.11 15.03
C SER A 173 -5.53 -5.94 15.65
N ILE A 174 -6.33 -5.01 15.12
CA ILE A 174 -7.65 -4.69 15.64
C ILE A 174 -8.67 -5.73 15.16
N VAL A 175 -8.46 -6.32 13.98
CA VAL A 175 -9.30 -7.39 13.41
C VAL A 175 -8.71 -8.77 13.65
N THR A 176 -8.24 -9.02 14.87
CA THR A 176 -7.76 -10.33 15.37
C THR A 176 -6.45 -10.88 14.79
N LEU A 177 -5.82 -10.19 13.84
CA LEU A 177 -4.55 -10.64 13.29
C LEU A 177 -3.41 -10.37 14.27
N ILE A 178 -2.43 -11.27 14.31
CA ILE A 178 -1.21 -11.08 15.09
C ILE A 178 -0.11 -10.63 14.13
N ASP A 179 -0.06 -9.32 13.91
CA ASP A 179 1.05 -8.60 13.29
C ASP A 179 2.03 -8.12 14.38
N ILE A 180 3.01 -7.27 14.05
CA ILE A 180 3.95 -6.70 15.03
C ILE A 180 3.20 -5.97 16.16
N THR A 181 2.15 -5.21 15.84
CA THR A 181 1.36 -4.50 16.86
C THR A 181 0.50 -5.46 17.68
N GLY A 182 -0.06 -6.50 17.04
CA GLY A 182 -0.74 -7.59 17.72
C GLY A 182 0.16 -8.31 18.71
N ALA A 183 1.43 -8.58 18.36
CA ALA A 183 2.41 -9.16 19.26
C ALA A 183 2.64 -8.28 20.51
N ALA A 184 2.84 -6.96 20.32
CA ALA A 184 2.97 -6.04 21.45
C ALA A 184 1.71 -6.00 22.33
N ARG A 185 0.53 -6.00 21.71
CA ARG A 185 -0.74 -6.03 22.43
C ARG A 185 -0.89 -7.31 23.27
N THR A 186 -0.49 -8.46 22.75
CA THR A 186 -0.50 -9.73 23.47
C THR A 186 0.48 -9.71 24.66
N VAL A 187 1.72 -9.25 24.46
CA VAL A 187 2.70 -9.12 25.55
C VAL A 187 2.19 -8.19 26.64
N ASN A 188 1.65 -7.02 26.26
CA ASN A 188 1.07 -6.09 27.22
C ASN A 188 -0.13 -6.70 27.97
N ALA A 189 -0.99 -7.46 27.29
CA ALA A 189 -2.15 -8.09 27.92
C ALA A 189 -1.76 -9.20 28.92
N GLN A 190 -0.65 -9.90 28.68
CA GLN A 190 -0.17 -10.98 29.54
C GLN A 190 0.69 -10.49 30.72
N TYR A 191 1.59 -9.53 30.47
CA TYR A 191 2.60 -9.12 31.43
C TYR A 191 2.38 -7.71 32.00
N TYR A 192 1.38 -6.97 31.49
CA TYR A 192 1.09 -5.58 31.90
C TYR A 192 2.28 -4.61 31.71
N LEU A 193 3.10 -4.86 30.68
CA LEU A 193 4.28 -4.09 30.30
C LEU A 193 4.05 -3.31 28.99
N PRO A 194 3.23 -2.23 28.99
CA PRO A 194 2.90 -1.52 27.75
C PRO A 194 4.11 -0.82 27.14
N PHE A 195 4.99 -0.25 27.97
CA PHE A 195 6.09 0.57 27.49
C PHE A 195 7.12 -0.27 26.73
N GLU A 196 7.57 -1.36 27.34
CA GLU A 196 8.50 -2.33 26.76
C GLU A 196 7.93 -2.96 25.49
N ALA A 197 6.65 -3.36 25.52
CA ALA A 197 6.01 -4.01 24.38
C ALA A 197 5.89 -3.09 23.16
N TYR A 198 5.36 -1.88 23.34
CA TYR A 198 5.17 -0.96 22.22
C TYR A 198 6.47 -0.29 21.74
N ILE A 199 7.47 -0.09 22.60
CA ILE A 199 8.82 0.31 22.15
C ILE A 199 9.42 -0.78 21.27
N THR A 200 9.31 -2.04 21.68
CA THR A 200 9.84 -3.17 20.88
C THR A 200 9.17 -3.20 19.50
N ALA A 201 7.84 -3.13 19.43
CA ALA A 201 7.13 -3.01 18.16
C ALA A 201 7.58 -1.78 17.33
N GLY A 202 7.76 -0.63 17.98
CA GLY A 202 8.26 0.59 17.34
C GLY A 202 9.65 0.40 16.70
N VAL A 203 10.56 -0.30 17.39
CA VAL A 203 11.90 -0.63 16.85
C VAL A 203 11.78 -1.54 15.62
N PHE A 204 10.90 -2.55 15.64
CA PHE A 204 10.67 -3.40 14.47
C PHE A 204 10.16 -2.60 13.27
N TYR A 205 9.13 -1.77 13.45
CA TYR A 205 8.62 -0.91 12.38
C TYR A 205 9.68 0.08 11.88
N LEU A 206 10.47 0.67 12.77
CA LEU A 206 11.55 1.58 12.42
C LEU A 206 12.61 0.88 11.55
N CYS A 207 13.07 -0.30 11.96
CA CYS A 207 14.03 -1.10 11.18
C CYS A 207 13.47 -1.45 9.79
N LEU A 208 12.21 -1.89 9.70
CA LEU A 208 11.56 -2.16 8.42
C LEU A 208 11.48 -0.91 7.53
N THR A 209 11.08 0.23 8.09
CA THR A 209 11.04 1.49 7.35
C THR A 209 12.43 1.87 6.83
N PHE A 210 13.49 1.76 7.66
CA PHE A 210 14.86 2.02 7.22
C PHE A 210 15.30 1.11 6.06
N ILE A 211 14.97 -0.19 6.14
CA ILE A 211 15.26 -1.15 5.07
C ILE A 211 14.55 -0.74 3.78
N LEU A 212 13.24 -0.50 3.84
CA LEU A 212 12.44 -0.10 2.67
C LEU A 212 12.96 1.21 2.05
N VAL A 213 13.22 2.24 2.86
CA VAL A 213 13.78 3.52 2.39
C VAL A 213 15.11 3.30 1.66
N ARG A 214 15.99 2.46 2.20
CA ARG A 214 17.28 2.16 1.54
C ARG A 214 17.08 1.42 0.22
N LEU A 215 16.19 0.43 0.18
CA LEU A 215 15.87 -0.31 -1.05
C LEU A 215 15.31 0.61 -2.14
N PHE A 216 14.36 1.49 -1.79
CA PHE A 216 13.81 2.47 -2.74
C PHE A 216 14.84 3.50 -3.19
N LYS A 217 15.69 4.02 -2.29
CA LYS A 217 16.78 4.92 -2.69
C LYS A 217 17.74 4.27 -3.70
N LEU A 218 18.03 2.98 -3.55
CA LEU A 218 18.84 2.24 -4.52
C LEU A 218 18.12 2.08 -5.86
N ALA A 219 16.82 1.76 -5.84
CA ALA A 219 15.99 1.65 -7.04
C ALA A 219 15.86 3.00 -7.77
N GLU A 220 15.63 4.09 -7.06
CA GLU A 220 15.56 5.46 -7.57
C GLU A 220 16.86 5.84 -8.27
N ARG A 221 18.02 5.62 -7.65
CA ARG A 221 19.33 5.91 -8.26
C ARG A 221 19.51 5.21 -9.61
N ARG A 222 19.03 3.97 -9.74
CA ARG A 222 19.12 3.21 -10.99
C ARG A 222 18.13 3.73 -12.04
N TRP A 223 16.85 3.85 -11.67
CA TRP A 223 15.77 4.13 -12.63
C TRP A 223 15.59 5.60 -12.97
N LEU A 224 16.00 6.53 -12.11
CA LEU A 224 15.95 7.99 -12.32
C LEU A 224 17.31 8.58 -12.74
N SER A 225 18.32 7.75 -12.99
CA SER A 225 19.64 8.18 -13.43
C SER A 225 19.62 9.12 -14.65
N TYR A 226 18.66 8.94 -15.56
CA TYR A 226 18.52 9.78 -16.76
C TYR A 226 17.99 11.19 -16.49
N LEU A 227 17.42 11.44 -15.30
CA LEU A 227 16.96 12.77 -14.85
C LEU A 227 18.00 13.47 -13.95
N ALA A 228 19.09 12.79 -13.58
CA ALA A 228 20.11 13.40 -12.76
C ALA A 228 20.74 14.58 -13.54
N PRO A 229 20.86 15.77 -12.92
CA PRO A 229 21.52 16.90 -13.57
C PRO A 229 22.94 16.49 -13.95
N ARG A 230 23.32 16.75 -15.21
CA ARG A 230 24.69 16.50 -15.67
C ARG A 230 25.62 17.29 -14.75
N LYS A 231 26.46 16.57 -14.00
CA LYS A 231 27.55 17.20 -13.26
C LYS A 231 28.55 17.68 -14.31
N HIS A 232 28.64 18.99 -14.47
CA HIS A 232 29.71 19.66 -15.22
C HIS A 232 30.97 19.70 -14.37
#